data_AF-A0A1Q3U070-F1
#
_entry.id   AF-A0A1Q3U070-F1
#
_cell.length_a   1.000
_cell.length_b   1.000
_cell.length_c   1.000
_cell.angle_alpha   90.00
_cell.angle_beta   90.00
_cell.angle_gamma   90.00
#
_symmetry.space_group_name_H-M   'P 1'
#
loop_
_entity.id
_entity.type
_entity.pdbx_description
1 polymer ?
#
loop_
_entity_poly.entity_id
_entity_poly.type
_entity_poly.pdbx_seq_one_letter_code
_entity_poly.pdbx_strand_id
1 'polypeptide(L)'
;MRTTLTYLAFLFIFLQCRQQPSDKGIVIKSYYDNGKLKDSITLNTDSLKNGKCFYFDDEGDLDSTVTFLNGKRNGLKSKFFGEYGVYTYNYINDTLFEERNYDTLNRLIYIAPLDVNNLPKTTYKLLSNSASVDKIKGDTISLITPGLPSFNRGLNIIGATFRNLKEENTYEIRTTKQIDSSKNVFILVKIYDRWIGEDQIPTRIDTLIIPVK
;
A
#
# COMPACT_ATOMS: atom_id res chain seq x y z
N MET A 1 -27.31 26.41 -45.49
CA MET A 1 -28.24 25.57 -44.69
C MET A 1 -27.91 24.11 -44.97
N ARG A 2 -27.49 23.37 -43.93
CA ARG A 2 -27.73 21.94 -43.64
C ARG A 2 -27.53 20.91 -44.76
N THR A 3 -26.82 19.78 -44.63
CA THR A 3 -26.01 19.11 -43.60
C THR A 3 -25.75 17.74 -44.21
N THR A 4 -24.53 17.43 -44.68
CA THR A 4 -24.14 16.07 -45.07
C THR A 4 -22.65 15.87 -44.84
N LEU A 5 -22.22 15.79 -43.58
CA LEU A 5 -20.92 15.21 -43.23
C LEU A 5 -20.84 14.80 -41.76
N THR A 6 -21.74 13.93 -41.32
CA THR A 6 -21.64 13.27 -40.01
C THR A 6 -22.02 11.80 -40.15
N TYR A 7 -21.23 11.06 -40.92
CA TYR A 7 -21.28 9.59 -40.93
C TYR A 7 -19.90 8.95 -41.18
N LEU A 8 -18.81 9.68 -40.87
CA LEU A 8 -17.43 9.16 -41.01
C LEU A 8 -16.61 9.19 -39.69
N ALA A 9 -17.26 9.44 -38.56
CA ALA A 9 -16.59 9.50 -37.25
C ALA A 9 -17.10 8.45 -36.24
N PHE A 10 -17.96 7.51 -36.66
CA PHE A 10 -18.51 6.46 -35.80
C PHE A 10 -18.08 5.03 -36.18
N LEU A 11 -17.17 4.89 -37.15
CA LEU A 11 -16.61 3.60 -37.59
C LEU A 11 -15.10 3.46 -37.33
N PHE A 12 -14.58 4.15 -36.30
CA PHE A 12 -13.16 4.05 -35.91
C PHE A 12 -12.93 3.99 -34.39
N ILE A 13 -13.99 3.86 -33.58
CA ILE A 13 -13.89 3.80 -32.10
C ILE A 13 -14.08 2.37 -31.55
N PHE A 14 -14.39 1.37 -32.40
CA PHE A 14 -14.49 -0.04 -31.97
C PHE A 14 -13.28 -0.92 -32.33
N LEU A 15 -12.19 -0.36 -32.90
CA LEU A 15 -10.95 -1.12 -33.18
C LEU A 15 -9.79 -0.87 -32.19
N GLN A 16 -10.07 -0.33 -31.00
CA GLN A 16 -9.13 -0.36 -29.87
C GLN A 16 -9.50 -1.46 -28.87
N CYS A 17 -10.21 -2.51 -29.31
CA CYS A 17 -10.03 -3.81 -28.70
C CYS A 17 -8.65 -4.28 -29.16
N ARG A 18 -7.60 -3.97 -28.37
CA ARG A 18 -6.36 -4.74 -28.43
C ARG A 18 -6.78 -6.17 -28.11
N GLN A 19 -7.12 -6.94 -29.15
CA GLN A 19 -6.97 -8.38 -29.07
C GLN A 19 -5.49 -8.57 -28.75
N GLN A 20 -5.19 -8.83 -27.48
CA GLN A 20 -3.95 -9.52 -27.18
C GLN A 20 -3.97 -10.75 -28.09
N PRO A 21 -2.93 -10.99 -28.90
CA PRO A 21 -2.91 -12.17 -29.75
C PRO A 21 -3.27 -13.35 -28.87
N SER A 22 -4.30 -14.08 -29.28
CA SER A 22 -4.77 -15.30 -28.61
C SER A 22 -3.71 -16.37 -28.81
N ASP A 23 -2.58 -16.18 -28.15
CA ASP A 23 -1.59 -17.22 -27.96
C ASP A 23 -2.32 -18.28 -27.15
N LYS A 24 -2.70 -19.38 -27.82
CA LYS A 24 -3.40 -20.52 -27.24
C LYS A 24 -2.45 -21.19 -26.26
N GLY A 25 -2.26 -20.57 -25.11
CA GLY A 25 -1.39 -21.07 -24.08
C GLY A 25 -1.92 -22.40 -23.55
N ILE A 26 -1.01 -23.31 -23.24
CA ILE A 26 -1.35 -24.55 -22.55
C ILE A 26 -1.55 -24.22 -21.07
N VAL A 27 -2.66 -24.68 -20.49
CA VAL A 27 -2.89 -24.56 -19.06
C VAL A 27 -2.45 -25.83 -18.37
N ILE A 28 -1.48 -25.71 -17.46
CA ILE A 28 -1.02 -26.78 -16.58
C ILE A 28 -1.61 -26.56 -15.20
N LYS A 29 -2.06 -27.64 -14.58
CA LYS A 29 -2.56 -27.65 -13.20
C LYS A 29 -1.68 -28.55 -12.35
N SER A 30 -1.38 -28.09 -11.14
CA SER A 30 -0.78 -28.94 -10.11
C SER A 30 -1.71 -29.03 -8.91
N TYR A 31 -1.54 -30.09 -8.11
CA TYR A 31 -2.42 -30.41 -7.00
C TYR A 31 -1.58 -30.69 -5.75
N TYR A 32 -2.14 -30.36 -4.58
CA TYR A 32 -1.61 -30.79 -3.29
C TYR A 32 -1.80 -32.29 -3.09
N ASP A 33 -1.10 -32.87 -2.11
CA ASP A 33 -1.21 -34.30 -1.77
C ASP A 33 -2.63 -34.68 -1.34
N ASN A 34 -3.40 -33.72 -0.82
CA ASN A 34 -4.82 -33.88 -0.48
C ASN A 34 -5.77 -33.84 -1.71
N GLY A 35 -5.23 -33.71 -2.92
CA GLY A 35 -5.97 -33.66 -4.19
C GLY A 35 -6.58 -32.31 -4.54
N LYS A 36 -6.43 -31.27 -3.69
CA LYS A 36 -6.92 -29.92 -4.00
C LYS A 36 -6.01 -29.22 -5.00
N LEU A 37 -6.60 -28.34 -5.82
CA LEU A 37 -5.86 -27.58 -6.83
C LEU A 37 -4.87 -26.65 -6.13
N LYS A 38 -3.60 -26.70 -6.54
CA LYS A 38 -2.53 -25.87 -6.01
C LYS A 38 -2.26 -24.65 -6.89
N ASP A 39 -2.15 -24.88 -8.19
CA ASP A 39 -2.00 -23.81 -9.16
C ASP A 39 -2.58 -24.17 -10.53
N SER A 40 -2.87 -23.11 -11.29
CA SER A 40 -3.26 -23.18 -12.70
C SER A 40 -2.41 -22.17 -13.46
N ILE A 41 -1.44 -22.66 -14.22
CA ILE A 41 -0.41 -21.88 -14.90
C ILE A 41 -0.65 -21.92 -16.41
N THR A 42 -0.70 -20.75 -17.04
CA THR A 42 -0.79 -20.64 -18.50
C THR A 42 0.63 -20.49 -19.07
N LEU A 43 1.00 -21.33 -20.05
CA LEU A 43 2.31 -21.30 -20.72
C LEU A 43 2.13 -20.97 -22.21
N ASN A 44 3.07 -20.20 -22.79
CA ASN A 44 3.15 -20.01 -24.25
C ASN A 44 3.82 -21.22 -24.94
N THR A 45 4.01 -21.13 -26.26
CA THR A 45 4.65 -22.17 -27.08
C THR A 45 6.08 -22.50 -26.67
N ASP A 46 6.77 -21.55 -26.02
CA ASP A 46 8.14 -21.70 -25.53
C ASP A 46 8.18 -22.23 -24.08
N SER A 47 7.04 -22.71 -23.55
CA SER A 47 6.90 -23.19 -22.17
C SER A 47 7.17 -22.12 -21.10
N LEU A 48 7.05 -20.83 -21.45
CA LEU A 48 7.18 -19.72 -20.52
C LEU A 48 5.79 -19.29 -20.00
N LYS A 49 5.71 -18.90 -18.72
CA LYS A 49 4.46 -18.37 -18.14
C LYS A 49 3.95 -17.19 -18.96
N ASN A 50 2.71 -17.25 -19.42
CA ASN A 50 2.13 -16.24 -20.29
C ASN A 50 0.61 -16.15 -20.08
N GLY A 51 0.13 -14.98 -19.67
CA GLY A 51 -1.25 -14.78 -19.25
C GLY A 51 -1.46 -14.88 -17.74
N LYS A 52 -2.72 -14.98 -17.33
CA LYS A 52 -3.11 -15.02 -15.91
C LYS A 52 -2.88 -16.43 -15.34
N CYS A 53 -2.22 -16.47 -14.20
CA CYS A 53 -1.97 -17.67 -13.40
C CYS A 53 -2.68 -17.54 -12.04
N PHE A 54 -3.10 -18.67 -11.48
CA PHE A 54 -3.84 -18.76 -10.23
C PHE A 54 -3.09 -19.67 -9.26
N TYR A 55 -3.07 -19.29 -7.99
CA TYR A 55 -2.45 -20.01 -6.89
C TYR A 55 -3.45 -20.10 -5.75
N PHE A 56 -3.58 -21.29 -5.18
CA PHE A 56 -4.52 -21.63 -4.14
C PHE A 56 -3.76 -22.15 -2.92
N ASP A 57 -4.34 -22.02 -1.72
CA ASP A 57 -3.83 -22.67 -0.51
C ASP A 57 -4.22 -24.15 -0.45
N ASP A 58 -3.74 -24.87 0.58
CA ASP A 58 -4.04 -26.28 0.80
C ASP A 58 -5.47 -26.53 1.30
N GLU A 59 -6.20 -25.48 1.67
CA GLU A 59 -7.65 -25.48 1.83
C GLU A 59 -8.41 -25.43 0.48
N GLY A 60 -7.75 -24.98 -0.59
CA GLY A 60 -8.31 -24.83 -1.93
C GLY A 60 -8.89 -23.45 -2.21
N ASP A 61 -8.71 -22.51 -1.28
CA ASP A 61 -9.11 -21.12 -1.43
C ASP A 61 -8.09 -20.35 -2.29
N LEU A 62 -8.56 -19.33 -3.01
CA LEU A 62 -7.71 -18.56 -3.91
C LEU A 62 -6.78 -17.62 -3.10
N ASP A 63 -5.51 -18.00 -2.94
CA ASP A 63 -4.49 -17.17 -2.30
C ASP A 63 -4.06 -15.99 -3.18
N SER A 64 -3.80 -16.24 -4.47
CA SER A 64 -3.31 -15.18 -5.35
C SER A 64 -3.50 -15.42 -6.84
N THR A 65 -3.47 -14.33 -7.61
CA THR A 65 -3.35 -14.35 -9.07
C THR A 65 -2.16 -13.54 -9.52
N VAL A 66 -1.52 -13.93 -10.61
CA VAL A 66 -0.37 -13.21 -11.18
C VAL A 66 -0.46 -13.22 -12.70
N THR A 67 -0.22 -12.08 -13.33
CA THR A 67 -0.17 -11.96 -14.79
C THR A 67 1.27 -12.02 -15.28
N PHE A 68 1.55 -12.92 -16.22
CA PHE A 68 2.86 -13.07 -16.84
C PHE A 68 2.83 -12.71 -18.32
N LEU A 69 3.96 -12.27 -18.85
CA LEU A 69 4.22 -12.13 -20.28
C LEU A 69 5.62 -12.71 -20.54
N ASN A 70 5.70 -13.77 -21.34
CA ASN A 70 6.95 -14.45 -21.69
C ASN A 70 7.86 -14.73 -20.48
N GLY A 71 7.29 -15.31 -19.43
CA GLY A 71 7.98 -15.74 -18.22
C GLY A 71 8.16 -14.65 -17.15
N LYS A 72 7.91 -13.38 -17.48
CA LYS A 72 8.08 -12.24 -16.57
C LYS A 72 6.75 -11.77 -16.01
N ARG A 73 6.71 -11.32 -14.75
CA ARG A 73 5.51 -10.65 -14.21
C ARG A 73 5.26 -9.38 -14.98
N ASN A 74 4.10 -9.28 -15.61
CA ASN A 74 3.75 -8.12 -16.41
C ASN A 74 2.23 -7.92 -16.39
N GLY A 75 1.79 -6.97 -15.58
CA GLY A 75 0.39 -6.73 -15.23
C GLY A 75 0.11 -7.01 -13.76
N LEU A 76 -1.16 -7.26 -13.46
CA LEU A 76 -1.64 -7.33 -12.09
C LEU A 76 -1.29 -8.65 -11.42
N LYS A 77 -0.79 -8.57 -10.19
CA LYS A 77 -0.85 -9.61 -9.17
C LYS A 77 -1.85 -9.17 -8.10
N SER A 78 -2.73 -10.08 -7.68
CA SER A 78 -3.62 -9.87 -6.52
C SER A 78 -3.30 -10.92 -5.48
N LYS A 79 -3.23 -10.54 -4.21
CA LYS A 79 -3.11 -11.43 -3.07
C LYS A 79 -4.30 -11.21 -2.14
N PHE A 80 -4.96 -12.30 -1.78
CA PHE A 80 -6.16 -12.31 -0.97
C PHE A 80 -5.77 -12.81 0.43
N PHE A 81 -6.09 -12.03 1.45
CA PHE A 81 -5.78 -12.40 2.83
C PHE A 81 -7.10 -12.64 3.58
N GLY A 82 -7.89 -13.65 3.19
CA GLY A 82 -9.19 -13.94 3.80
C GLY A 82 -10.04 -12.68 4.03
N GLU A 83 -10.44 -12.42 5.28
CA GLU A 83 -11.21 -11.24 5.69
C GLU A 83 -10.39 -9.95 5.87
N TYR A 84 -9.09 -9.93 5.54
CA TYR A 84 -8.22 -8.76 5.74
C TYR A 84 -8.07 -7.89 4.50
N GLY A 85 -8.82 -8.17 3.43
CA GLY A 85 -8.85 -7.38 2.21
C GLY A 85 -7.94 -7.91 1.10
N VAL A 86 -7.61 -7.03 0.15
CA VAL A 86 -6.89 -7.40 -1.08
C VAL A 86 -5.70 -6.48 -1.29
N TYR A 87 -4.53 -7.07 -1.51
CA TYR A 87 -3.35 -6.35 -1.98
C TYR A 87 -3.19 -6.61 -3.48
N THR A 88 -3.02 -5.55 -4.25
CA THR A 88 -2.65 -5.65 -5.66
C THR A 88 -1.30 -5.05 -5.93
N TYR A 89 -0.58 -5.65 -6.86
CA TYR A 89 0.76 -5.29 -7.26
C TYR A 89 0.81 -5.29 -8.78
N ASN A 90 1.03 -4.13 -9.39
CA ASN A 90 1.18 -4.02 -10.83
C ASN A 90 2.66 -4.10 -11.21
N TYR A 91 3.01 -5.05 -12.07
CA TYR A 91 4.38 -5.27 -12.53
C TYR A 91 4.56 -4.86 -14.00
N ILE A 92 5.73 -4.34 -14.33
CA ILE A 92 6.19 -4.16 -15.71
C ILE A 92 7.53 -4.89 -15.83
N ASN A 93 7.57 -5.98 -16.59
CA ASN A 93 8.77 -6.81 -16.78
C ASN A 93 9.50 -7.13 -15.46
N ASP A 94 8.79 -7.75 -14.50
CA ASP A 94 9.24 -8.08 -13.14
C ASP A 94 9.52 -6.92 -12.19
N THR A 95 9.46 -5.68 -12.67
CA THR A 95 9.63 -4.49 -11.84
C THR A 95 8.27 -4.09 -11.26
N LEU A 96 8.17 -3.95 -9.93
CA LEU A 96 6.98 -3.46 -9.27
C LEU A 96 6.78 -1.98 -9.63
N PHE A 97 5.70 -1.68 -10.34
CA PHE A 97 5.32 -0.32 -10.71
C PHE A 97 4.45 0.32 -9.62
N GLU A 98 3.41 -0.39 -9.17
CA GLU A 98 2.41 0.15 -8.24
C GLU A 98 1.93 -0.95 -7.27
N GLU A 99 1.66 -0.59 -6.03
CA GLU A 99 1.00 -1.42 -5.03
C GLU A 99 -0.28 -0.72 -4.57
N ARG A 100 -1.35 -1.48 -4.33
CA ARG A 100 -2.58 -0.98 -3.73
C ARG A 100 -3.09 -1.95 -2.67
N ASN A 101 -3.71 -1.42 -1.62
CA ASN A 101 -4.39 -2.18 -0.59
C ASN A 101 -5.83 -1.71 -0.49
N TYR A 102 -6.74 -2.68 -0.46
CA TYR A 102 -8.17 -2.48 -0.33
C TYR A 102 -8.69 -3.20 0.90
N ASP A 103 -9.65 -2.60 1.60
CA ASP A 103 -10.36 -3.29 2.69
C ASP A 103 -11.37 -4.32 2.16
N THR A 104 -12.08 -4.97 3.07
CA THR A 104 -13.13 -5.96 2.75
C THR A 104 -14.33 -5.39 1.99
N LEU A 105 -14.51 -4.06 2.02
CA LEU A 105 -15.53 -3.35 1.24
C LEU A 105 -14.97 -2.83 -0.10
N ASN A 106 -13.77 -3.27 -0.48
CA ASN A 106 -13.06 -2.89 -1.70
C ASN A 106 -12.78 -1.38 -1.79
N ARG A 107 -12.65 -0.70 -0.65
CA ARG A 107 -12.25 0.71 -0.58
C ARG A 107 -10.74 0.79 -0.54
N LEU A 108 -10.14 1.67 -1.36
CA LEU A 108 -8.70 1.89 -1.38
C LEU A 108 -8.24 2.47 -0.03
N ILE A 109 -7.38 1.73 0.68
CA ILE A 109 -6.76 2.16 1.93
C ILE A 109 -5.40 2.82 1.66
N TYR A 110 -4.65 2.28 0.70
CA TYR A 110 -3.26 2.66 0.47
C TYR A 110 -2.85 2.38 -0.98
N ILE A 111 -1.99 3.24 -1.51
CA ILE A 111 -1.36 3.12 -2.82
C ILE A 111 0.12 3.50 -2.72
N ALA A 112 0.98 2.78 -3.41
CA ALA A 112 2.39 3.11 -3.56
C ALA A 112 2.85 3.04 -5.02
N PRO A 113 3.71 3.95 -5.51
CA PRO A 113 4.36 5.01 -4.74
C PRO A 113 3.36 6.08 -4.25
N LEU A 114 3.66 6.67 -3.10
CA LEU A 114 2.87 7.71 -2.46
C LEU A 114 3.07 9.04 -3.18
N ASP A 115 1.98 9.79 -3.38
CA ASP A 115 2.09 11.20 -3.74
C ASP A 115 2.40 12.02 -2.49
N VAL A 116 3.69 12.02 -2.10
CA VAL A 116 4.18 12.69 -0.88
C VAL A 116 3.86 14.18 -0.82
N ASN A 117 3.61 14.82 -1.97
CA ASN A 117 3.29 16.25 -2.05
C ASN A 117 1.81 16.55 -1.76
N ASN A 118 0.95 15.52 -1.79
CA ASN A 118 -0.49 15.64 -1.63
C ASN A 118 -1.02 14.76 -0.49
N LEU A 119 -0.20 14.57 0.55
CA LEU A 119 -0.60 13.82 1.74
C LEU A 119 -1.38 14.73 2.71
N PRO A 120 -2.43 14.20 3.38
CA PRO A 120 -3.08 14.94 4.45
C PRO A 120 -2.10 15.17 5.61
N LYS A 121 -2.23 16.33 6.26
CA LYS A 121 -1.40 16.65 7.43
C LYS A 121 -1.65 15.64 8.54
N THR A 122 -0.56 15.30 9.22
CA THR A 122 -0.65 14.49 10.43
C THR A 122 -1.19 15.35 11.55
N THR A 123 -2.13 14.81 12.33
CA THR A 123 -2.61 15.41 13.56
C THR A 123 -2.29 14.51 14.74
N TYR A 124 -2.50 15.01 15.94
CA TYR A 124 -2.35 14.23 17.15
C TYR A 124 -3.48 14.52 18.13
N LYS A 125 -3.72 13.55 19.02
CA LYS A 125 -4.59 13.70 20.18
C LYS A 125 -3.85 13.23 21.43
N LEU A 126 -3.90 14.04 22.48
CA LEU A 126 -3.45 13.62 23.81
C LEU A 126 -4.61 12.96 24.56
N LEU A 127 -4.32 11.89 25.29
CA LEU A 127 -5.32 11.17 26.09
C LEU A 127 -5.91 12.07 27.18
N SER A 128 -5.10 12.97 27.75
CA SER A 128 -5.57 13.98 28.70
C SER A 128 -6.55 15.01 28.09
N ASN A 129 -6.71 15.02 26.76
CA ASN A 129 -7.37 16.07 25.98
C ASN A 129 -6.76 17.48 26.17
N SER A 130 -5.54 17.56 26.72
CA SER A 130 -4.82 18.83 26.80
C SER A 130 -4.23 19.23 25.45
N ALA A 131 -3.97 20.53 25.26
CA ALA A 131 -3.22 21.03 24.12
C ALA A 131 -1.69 20.93 24.31
N SER A 132 -1.24 20.51 25.50
CA SER A 132 0.18 20.45 25.86
C SER A 132 0.50 19.25 26.74
N VAL A 133 1.73 18.80 26.65
CA VAL A 133 2.26 17.69 27.46
C VAL A 133 2.77 18.24 28.79
N ASP A 134 2.42 17.59 29.88
CA ASP A 134 2.97 17.90 31.20
C ASP A 134 4.44 17.47 31.25
N LYS A 135 5.33 18.39 31.63
CA LYS A 135 6.77 18.15 31.68
C LYS A 135 7.15 16.95 32.55
N ILE A 136 6.46 16.76 33.68
CA ILE A 136 6.81 15.76 34.69
C ILE A 136 6.04 14.46 34.46
N LYS A 137 4.73 14.56 34.23
CA LYS A 137 3.83 13.40 34.12
C LYS A 137 3.84 12.76 32.73
N GLY A 138 4.17 13.51 31.69
CA GLY A 138 4.01 13.06 30.30
C GLY A 138 2.54 12.93 29.90
N ASP A 139 2.29 12.16 28.83
CA ASP A 139 0.93 11.84 28.36
C ASP A 139 0.94 10.57 27.49
N THR A 140 -0.25 10.18 27.00
CA THR A 140 -0.38 9.28 25.85
C THR A 140 -0.79 10.09 24.63
N ILE A 141 -0.09 9.88 23.52
CA ILE A 141 -0.34 10.55 22.25
C ILE A 141 -0.76 9.54 21.19
N SER A 142 -1.86 9.82 20.50
CA SER A 142 -2.29 9.12 19.29
C SER A 142 -1.95 9.97 18.08
N LEU A 143 -1.19 9.42 17.13
CA LEU A 143 -0.86 10.08 15.86
C LEU A 143 -1.86 9.65 14.78
N ILE A 144 -2.36 10.62 14.03
CA ILE A 144 -3.40 10.39 13.02
C ILE A 144 -2.90 10.94 11.69
N THR A 145 -2.68 10.06 10.70
CA THR A 145 -2.40 10.47 9.31
C THR A 145 -3.44 9.78 8.43
N PRO A 146 -4.51 10.49 8.04
CA PRO A 146 -5.60 9.89 7.28
C PRO A 146 -5.11 9.23 5.98
N GLY A 147 -5.65 8.05 5.65
CA GLY A 147 -5.36 7.38 4.38
C GLY A 147 -3.93 6.84 4.24
N LEU A 148 -3.17 6.75 5.34
CA LEU A 148 -1.83 6.18 5.34
C LEU A 148 -1.69 5.11 6.43
N PRO A 149 -1.18 3.92 6.07
CA PRO A 149 -0.93 2.88 7.04
C PRO A 149 0.20 3.26 8.00
N SER A 150 0.09 2.81 9.26
CA SER A 150 1.11 3.06 10.29
C SER A 150 2.46 2.43 9.97
N PHE A 151 2.49 1.30 9.26
CA PHE A 151 3.69 0.53 9.01
C PHE A 151 4.70 1.20 8.06
N ASN A 152 4.28 2.20 7.27
CA ASN A 152 5.20 3.03 6.48
C ASN A 152 5.75 4.23 7.27
N ARG A 153 5.33 4.43 8.52
CA ARG A 153 5.65 5.66 9.27
C ARG A 153 6.97 5.51 10.01
N GLY A 154 7.88 6.44 9.75
CA GLY A 154 9.05 6.71 10.59
C GLY A 154 8.81 7.92 11.50
N LEU A 155 9.26 7.85 12.74
CA LEU A 155 9.20 8.98 13.68
C LEU A 155 10.61 9.38 14.11
N ASN A 156 10.90 10.68 14.08
CA ASN A 156 12.07 11.24 14.75
C ASN A 156 11.56 12.22 15.80
N ILE A 157 11.88 11.95 17.06
CA ILE A 157 11.36 12.70 18.20
C ILE A 157 12.50 13.53 18.78
N ILE A 158 12.24 14.82 18.97
CA ILE A 158 13.18 15.74 19.59
C ILE A 158 12.57 16.21 20.90
N GLY A 159 13.32 15.94 21.97
CA GLY A 159 13.02 16.44 23.30
C GLY A 159 12.10 15.55 24.15
N ALA A 160 11.55 14.47 23.60
CA ALA A 160 10.80 13.48 24.36
C ALA A 160 11.25 12.05 24.02
N THR A 161 10.99 11.12 24.93
CA THR A 161 11.04 9.68 24.67
C THR A 161 9.65 9.18 24.30
N PHE A 162 9.58 8.28 23.33
CA PHE A 162 8.35 7.62 22.90
C PHE A 162 8.44 6.14 23.20
N ARG A 163 7.37 5.58 23.79
CA ARG A 163 7.20 4.14 23.95
C ARG A 163 5.92 3.72 23.26
N ASN A 164 6.05 2.86 22.25
CA ASN A 164 4.89 2.25 21.57
C ASN A 164 3.98 1.55 22.59
N LEU A 165 2.67 1.75 22.42
CA LEU A 165 1.65 1.02 23.15
C LEU A 165 1.04 -0.06 22.24
N LYS A 166 0.17 -0.92 22.79
CA LYS A 166 -0.45 -2.04 22.04
C LYS A 166 -1.45 -1.56 20.99
N GLU A 167 -1.99 -0.35 21.13
CA GLU A 167 -2.93 0.24 20.18
C GLU A 167 -2.16 0.96 19.06
N GLU A 168 -2.60 0.77 17.82
CA GLU A 168 -1.93 1.28 16.63
C GLU A 168 -1.77 2.82 16.68
N ASN A 169 -0.58 3.31 16.31
CA ASN A 169 -0.24 4.73 16.33
C ASN A 169 -0.37 5.44 17.70
N THR A 170 -0.37 4.70 18.81
CA THR A 170 -0.40 5.27 20.17
C THR A 170 0.92 5.09 20.90
N TYR A 171 1.34 6.14 21.60
CA TYR A 171 2.64 6.20 22.25
C TYR A 171 2.51 6.85 23.63
N GLU A 172 3.23 6.33 24.61
CA GLU A 172 3.53 7.11 25.81
C GLU A 172 4.64 8.12 25.48
N ILE A 173 4.38 9.39 25.79
CA ILE A 173 5.30 10.51 25.57
C ILE A 173 5.76 11.07 26.92
N ARG A 174 7.09 11.12 27.13
CA ARG A 174 7.69 11.74 28.32
C ARG A 174 8.79 12.71 27.92
N THR A 175 8.78 13.91 28.50
CA THR A 175 9.79 14.92 28.18
C THR A 175 11.17 14.52 28.74
N THR A 176 12.23 14.92 28.04
CA THR A 176 13.61 14.70 28.47
C THR A 176 14.13 15.91 29.26
N LYS A 177 15.15 15.71 30.08
CA LYS A 177 15.80 16.82 30.82
C LYS A 177 16.38 17.91 29.90
N GLN A 178 16.69 17.55 28.66
CA GLN A 178 17.25 18.45 27.64
C GLN A 178 16.21 19.46 27.09
N ILE A 179 14.91 19.24 27.34
CA ILE A 179 13.81 20.14 26.94
C ILE A 179 13.69 21.38 27.82
N ASP A 180 14.38 21.50 28.96
CA ASP A 180 14.19 22.64 29.87
C ASP A 180 14.36 24.01 29.18
N SER A 181 15.07 24.08 28.06
CA SER A 181 15.19 25.27 27.21
C SER A 181 14.18 25.40 26.06
N SER A 182 13.51 24.32 25.62
CA SER A 182 12.53 24.35 24.52
C SER A 182 11.12 24.09 25.03
N LYS A 183 10.23 25.09 24.88
CA LYS A 183 8.81 25.00 25.29
C LYS A 183 7.97 23.97 24.52
N ASN A 184 8.58 23.14 23.67
CA ASN A 184 7.88 22.22 22.77
C ASN A 184 8.64 20.89 22.59
N VAL A 185 7.88 19.83 22.37
CA VAL A 185 8.34 18.57 21.75
C VAL A 185 8.12 18.68 20.24
N PHE A 186 9.07 18.17 19.46
CA PHE A 186 8.93 18.07 18.01
C PHE A 186 8.85 16.61 17.58
N ILE A 187 7.89 16.29 16.72
CA ILE A 187 7.75 14.98 16.09
C ILE A 187 7.87 15.17 14.59
N LEU A 188 8.99 14.75 14.02
CA LEU A 188 9.18 14.74 12.58
C LEU A 188 8.59 13.43 12.04
N VAL A 189 7.50 13.57 11.28
CA VAL A 189 6.82 12.44 10.67
C VAL A 189 7.44 12.19 9.31
N LYS A 190 7.95 10.97 9.11
CA LYS A 190 8.52 10.52 7.85
C LYS A 190 7.73 9.32 7.33
N ILE A 191 7.73 9.13 6.02
CA ILE A 191 7.06 8.01 5.38
C ILE A 191 7.98 7.30 4.39
N TYR A 192 7.93 5.97 4.38
CA TYR A 192 8.53 5.15 3.34
C TYR A 192 7.55 5.05 2.16
N ASP A 193 8.09 5.13 0.94
CA ASP A 193 7.29 5.13 -0.28
C ASP A 193 6.66 3.76 -0.57
N ARG A 194 7.30 2.68 -0.08
CA ARG A 194 6.79 1.31 -0.14
C ARG A 194 6.96 0.61 1.22
N TRP A 195 6.27 -0.52 1.39
CA TRP A 195 6.47 -1.38 2.56
C TRP A 195 7.96 -1.75 2.69
N ILE A 196 8.46 -1.58 3.92
CA ILE A 196 9.86 -1.57 4.37
C ILE A 196 10.76 -2.47 3.50
N GLY A 197 11.50 -1.84 2.58
CA GLY A 197 12.72 -2.39 1.99
C GLY A 197 13.92 -1.73 2.67
N GLU A 198 14.95 -2.52 2.97
CA GLU A 198 16.07 -2.15 3.86
C GLU A 198 16.87 -0.91 3.42
N ASP A 199 16.70 -0.44 2.18
CA ASP A 199 17.48 0.66 1.58
C ASP A 199 16.72 1.98 1.36
N GLN A 200 15.46 2.10 1.79
CA GLN A 200 14.69 3.32 1.52
C GLN A 200 15.00 4.47 2.47
N ILE A 201 15.25 5.66 1.92
CA ILE A 201 15.31 6.91 2.69
C ILE A 201 13.88 7.45 2.82
N PRO A 202 13.31 7.53 4.04
CA PRO A 202 11.94 8.00 4.20
C PRO A 202 11.85 9.52 4.00
N THR A 203 10.81 9.96 3.31
CA THR A 203 10.54 11.39 3.08
C THR A 203 9.90 11.99 4.31
N ARG A 204 10.39 13.13 4.78
CA ARG A 204 9.73 13.89 5.85
C ARG A 204 8.48 14.56 5.28
N ILE A 205 7.31 14.23 5.82
CA ILE A 205 6.01 14.74 5.36
C ILE A 205 5.40 15.75 6.32
N ASP A 206 5.78 15.72 7.59
CA ASP A 206 5.24 16.64 8.59
C ASP A 206 6.19 16.90 9.75
N THR A 207 5.92 17.96 10.52
CA THR A 207 6.55 18.25 11.80
C THR A 207 5.49 18.73 12.78
N LEU A 208 5.15 17.88 13.75
CA LEU A 208 4.25 18.25 14.84
C LEU A 208 5.01 19.01 15.91
N ILE A 209 4.40 20.08 16.40
CA ILE A 209 4.92 20.88 17.50
C ILE A 209 3.91 20.76 18.64
N ILE A 210 4.38 20.24 19.78
CA ILE A 210 3.53 19.97 20.93
C ILE A 210 4.07 20.79 22.09
N PRO A 211 3.31 21.79 22.59
CA PRO A 211 3.74 22.58 23.72
C PRO A 211 3.95 21.73 24.97
N VAL A 212 4.89 22.16 25.81
CA VAL A 212 5.17 21.59 27.12
C VAL A 212 4.74 22.60 28.19
N LYS A 213 4.00 22.13 29.19
CA LYS A 213 3.59 22.91 30.36
C LYS A 213 4.22 22.37 31.64
#